data_AF-A0A261U6S6-F1
#
_entry.id   AF-A0A261U6S6-F1
#
_cell.length_a   1.000
_cell.length_b   1.000
_cell.length_c   1.000
_cell.angle_alpha   90.00
_cell.angle_beta   90.00
_cell.angle_gamma   90.00
#
_symmetry.space_group_name_H-M   'P 1'
#
loop_
_entity.id
_entity.type
_entity.pdbx_description
1 polymer ?
#
loop_
_entity_poly.entity_id
_entity_poly.type
_entity_poly.pdbx_seq_one_letter_code
_entity_poly.pdbx_strand_id
1 'polypeptide(L)'
;MSEVTELIELPPKETALQVFTDTSKLDEILDKVREKVTGTVYDMSKRKDREACASDAYKVARSKAAMEKLRAAVSADLKELPKKVDAGGRYLKEGLEAIQSAVRAPLDEWEKAEESRLARHNQNVMHLNQYAANASHQLEASALKDMLAAVDAVVIDESWEEFEAEAHRAKDKALTALRAALAARQQYEAEQAELARLRAEAEERRKKDEQERIAREAAERATREAEAKAQAERDAAAKREADAKAAQERAEHEAAEAVERQKQAEARAEAERLAAEKRAADAAEAARLAEIKRQADAKAAEEAEAKRREADKQHRATINRAALEAFVANGMTEECGKKAIILIASGLIPAIKINY
;
A
#
# COMPACT_ATOMS: atom_id res chain seq x y z
N MET A 1 43.47 -105.61 81.12
CA MET A 1 43.61 -104.48 82.06
C MET A 1 45.03 -103.96 81.88
N SER A 2 45.20 -102.86 81.14
CA SER A 2 46.51 -102.23 80.93
C SER A 2 47.04 -101.75 82.28
N GLU A 3 48.14 -102.33 82.75
CA GLU A 3 48.83 -101.85 83.95
C GLU A 3 49.12 -100.36 83.77
N VAL A 4 48.59 -99.54 84.68
CA VAL A 4 48.84 -98.10 84.68
C VAL A 4 50.33 -97.91 84.96
N THR A 5 51.10 -97.66 83.90
CA THR A 5 52.57 -97.46 83.95
C THR A 5 52.99 -96.12 84.58
N GLU A 6 52.02 -95.33 85.01
CA GLU A 6 52.17 -94.01 85.61
C GLU A 6 52.00 -94.11 87.14
N LEU A 7 52.69 -93.24 87.88
CA LEU A 7 52.61 -93.20 89.35
C LEU A 7 51.34 -92.51 89.83
N ILE A 8 50.66 -91.73 89.00
CA ILE A 8 49.49 -90.94 89.39
C ILE A 8 48.38 -91.13 88.37
N GLU A 9 47.15 -90.96 88.84
CA GLU A 9 46.01 -90.79 87.96
C GLU A 9 46.05 -89.38 87.37
N LEU A 10 45.90 -89.28 86.04
CA LEU A 10 45.89 -88.00 85.36
C LEU A 10 44.61 -87.24 85.67
N PRO A 11 44.66 -85.90 85.80
CA PRO A 11 43.46 -85.12 86.01
C PRO A 11 42.50 -85.25 84.80
N PRO A 12 41.17 -85.34 85.02
CA PRO A 12 40.18 -85.39 83.96
C PRO A 12 40.31 -84.20 82.99
N LYS A 13 40.03 -84.43 81.71
CA LYS A 13 40.19 -83.42 80.66
C LYS A 13 39.41 -82.13 80.96
N GLU A 14 38.22 -82.21 81.55
CA GLU A 14 37.42 -81.01 81.90
C GLU A 14 38.08 -80.13 82.98
N THR A 15 38.89 -80.73 83.86
CA THR A 15 39.56 -80.04 84.98
C THR A 15 41.03 -79.74 84.70
N ALA A 16 41.60 -80.32 83.64
CA ALA A 16 43.01 -80.24 83.33
C ALA A 16 43.51 -78.79 83.15
N LEU A 17 42.69 -77.91 82.57
CA LEU A 17 43.02 -76.48 82.48
C LEU A 17 43.25 -75.87 83.87
N GLN A 18 42.31 -76.10 84.79
CA GLN A 18 42.40 -75.57 86.15
C GLN A 18 43.63 -76.11 86.89
N VAL A 19 43.96 -77.38 86.68
CA VAL A 19 45.17 -78.00 87.26
C VAL A 19 46.44 -77.36 86.72
N PHE A 20 46.54 -77.10 85.40
CA PHE A 20 47.74 -76.46 84.83
C PHE A 20 47.86 -74.96 85.11
N THR A 21 46.80 -74.30 85.59
CA THR A 21 46.81 -72.88 85.97
C THR A 21 46.98 -72.64 87.46
N ASP A 22 46.93 -73.69 88.27
CA ASP A 22 46.99 -73.63 89.73
C ASP A 22 48.24 -74.37 90.22
N THR A 23 49.26 -73.62 90.62
CA THR A 23 50.53 -74.19 91.08
C THR A 23 50.35 -75.07 92.32
N SER A 24 49.38 -74.77 93.19
CA SER A 24 49.12 -75.60 94.38
C SER A 24 48.58 -76.98 94.00
N LYS A 25 47.74 -77.09 92.97
CA LYS A 25 47.28 -78.39 92.45
C LYS A 25 48.40 -79.17 91.76
N LEU A 26 49.33 -78.48 91.10
CA LEU A 26 50.53 -79.12 90.56
C LEU A 26 51.45 -79.63 91.68
N ASP A 27 51.59 -78.88 92.77
CA ASP A 27 52.34 -79.29 93.95
C ASP A 27 51.73 -80.54 94.59
N GLU A 28 50.40 -80.63 94.76
CA GLU A 28 49.72 -81.84 95.25
C GLU A 28 50.01 -83.07 94.37
N ILE A 29 50.06 -82.88 93.04
CA ILE A 29 50.38 -83.96 92.10
C ILE A 29 51.85 -84.38 92.25
N LEU A 30 52.76 -83.42 92.35
CA LEU A 30 54.19 -83.69 92.56
C LEU A 30 54.44 -84.38 93.90
N ASP A 31 53.72 -84.01 94.96
CA ASP A 31 53.83 -84.64 96.28
C ASP A 31 53.29 -86.07 96.26
N LYS A 32 52.20 -86.36 95.55
CA LYS A 32 51.73 -87.74 95.32
C LYS A 32 52.75 -88.58 94.55
N VAL A 33 53.47 -88.00 93.58
CA VAL A 33 54.58 -88.68 92.89
C VAL A 33 55.73 -88.94 93.86
N ARG A 34 56.12 -87.94 94.67
CA ARG A 34 57.17 -88.06 95.69
C ARG A 34 56.84 -89.14 96.72
N GLU A 35 55.65 -89.16 97.29
CA GLU A 35 55.23 -90.15 98.28
C GLU A 35 55.44 -91.59 97.77
N LYS A 36 55.16 -91.82 96.48
CA LYS A 36 55.32 -93.14 95.84
C LYS A 36 56.75 -93.57 95.55
N VAL A 37 57.74 -92.66 95.60
CA VAL A 37 59.15 -92.96 95.24
C VAL A 37 60.19 -92.64 96.32
N THR A 38 59.86 -91.79 97.29
CA THR A 38 60.83 -91.26 98.28
C THR A 38 60.93 -92.11 99.55
N GLY A 39 59.97 -93.02 99.79
CA GLY A 39 59.94 -93.92 100.95
C GLY A 39 60.82 -95.17 100.82
N THR A 40 61.44 -95.41 99.67
CA THR A 40 62.23 -96.61 99.40
C THR A 40 63.73 -96.31 99.56
N VAL A 41 64.37 -96.89 100.57
CA VAL A 41 65.84 -96.87 100.70
C VAL A 41 66.41 -98.00 99.86
N TYR A 42 67.04 -97.66 98.74
CA TYR A 42 67.64 -98.65 97.83
C TYR A 42 69.09 -98.94 98.21
N ASP A 43 69.45 -100.22 98.36
CA ASP A 43 70.84 -100.64 98.54
C ASP A 43 71.53 -100.82 97.17
N MET A 44 72.33 -99.84 96.76
CA MET A 44 73.00 -99.83 95.45
C MET A 44 74.01 -100.96 95.25
N SER A 45 74.37 -101.72 96.29
CA SER A 45 75.20 -102.91 96.14
C SER A 45 74.41 -104.09 95.55
N LYS A 46 73.08 -104.12 95.69
CA LYS A 46 72.19 -105.20 95.23
C LYS A 46 71.60 -104.92 93.85
N ARG A 47 71.71 -105.91 92.95
CA ARG A 47 71.14 -105.82 91.60
C ARG A 47 69.64 -105.54 91.60
N LYS A 48 68.88 -106.24 92.45
CA LYS A 48 67.43 -106.11 92.56
C LYS A 48 66.98 -104.69 92.96
N ASP A 49 67.70 -104.06 93.88
CA ASP A 49 67.39 -102.71 94.35
C ASP A 49 67.76 -101.64 93.30
N ARG A 50 68.82 -101.87 92.52
CA ARG A 50 69.15 -101.03 91.34
C ARG A 50 68.07 -101.13 90.26
N GLU A 51 67.55 -102.33 89.99
CA GLU A 51 66.46 -102.55 89.03
C GLU A 51 65.14 -101.90 89.51
N ALA A 52 64.84 -101.96 90.80
CA ALA A 52 63.68 -101.28 91.40
C ALA A 52 63.77 -99.74 91.28
N CYS A 53 64.94 -99.17 91.61
CA CYS A 53 65.19 -97.73 91.44
C CYS A 53 65.02 -97.29 89.98
N ALA A 54 65.55 -98.06 89.02
CA ALA A 54 65.38 -97.80 87.59
C ALA A 54 63.92 -97.87 87.14
N SER A 55 63.15 -98.84 87.66
CA SER A 55 61.71 -98.96 87.41
C SER A 55 60.94 -97.76 87.94
N ASP A 56 61.21 -97.30 89.16
CA ASP A 56 60.46 -96.17 89.74
C ASP A 56 60.82 -94.85 89.05
N ALA A 57 62.09 -94.64 88.68
CA ALA A 57 62.49 -93.53 87.81
C ALA A 57 61.78 -93.57 86.44
N TYR A 58 61.61 -94.77 85.85
CA TYR A 58 60.86 -94.94 84.61
C TYR A 58 59.37 -94.56 84.76
N LYS A 59 58.71 -94.97 85.86
CA LYS A 59 57.31 -94.60 86.13
C LYS A 59 57.14 -93.09 86.38
N VAL A 60 58.12 -92.42 87.00
CA VAL A 60 58.16 -90.95 87.09
C VAL A 60 58.23 -90.32 85.69
N ALA A 61 59.12 -90.82 84.84
CA ALA A 61 59.25 -90.32 83.46
C ALA A 61 57.97 -90.52 82.63
N ARG A 62 57.27 -91.65 82.81
CA ARG A 62 55.96 -91.91 82.19
C ARG A 62 54.90 -90.93 82.67
N SER A 63 54.82 -90.68 83.97
CA SER A 63 53.88 -89.72 84.58
C SER A 63 54.10 -88.30 84.05
N LYS A 64 55.37 -87.89 83.93
CA LYS A 64 55.75 -86.62 83.30
C LYS A 64 55.27 -86.54 81.85
N ALA A 65 55.58 -87.54 81.02
CA ALA A 65 55.20 -87.56 79.62
C ALA A 65 53.67 -87.51 79.43
N ALA A 66 52.93 -88.19 80.31
CA ALA A 66 51.48 -88.17 80.30
C ALA A 66 50.90 -86.79 80.66
N MET A 67 51.47 -86.11 81.67
CA MET A 67 51.11 -84.73 82.01
C MET A 67 51.48 -83.72 80.90
N GLU A 68 52.63 -83.88 80.23
CA GLU A 68 53.02 -83.06 79.08
C GLU A 68 52.06 -83.24 77.90
N LYS A 69 51.64 -84.48 77.62
CA LYS A 69 50.64 -84.78 76.58
C LYS A 69 49.29 -84.15 76.91
N LEU A 70 48.84 -84.23 78.17
CA LEU A 70 47.59 -83.62 78.61
C LEU A 70 47.65 -82.09 78.52
N ARG A 71 48.76 -81.47 78.95
CA ARG A 71 49.00 -80.03 78.77
C ARG A 71 48.94 -79.61 77.30
N ALA A 72 49.59 -80.36 76.42
CA ALA A 72 49.58 -80.08 74.99
C ALA A 72 48.16 -80.14 74.41
N ALA A 73 47.35 -81.12 74.83
CA ALA A 73 45.94 -81.21 74.45
C ALA A 73 45.10 -80.02 74.95
N VAL A 74 45.25 -79.62 76.23
CA VAL A 74 44.57 -78.43 76.78
C VAL A 74 44.97 -77.16 76.05
N SER A 75 46.26 -76.98 75.76
CA SER A 75 46.75 -75.81 75.01
C SER A 75 46.24 -75.78 73.58
N ALA A 76 46.14 -76.94 72.91
CA ALA A 76 45.56 -77.04 71.58
C ALA A 76 44.07 -76.66 71.58
N ASP A 77 43.28 -77.21 72.51
CA ASP A 77 41.86 -76.91 72.66
C ASP A 77 41.62 -75.41 72.93
N LEU A 78 42.44 -74.79 73.80
CA LEU A 78 42.37 -73.35 74.08
C LEU A 78 42.72 -72.47 72.89
N LYS A 79 43.72 -72.86 72.07
CA LYS A 79 44.10 -72.11 70.87
C LYS A 79 43.04 -72.19 69.77
N GLU A 80 42.24 -73.24 69.76
CA GLU A 80 41.18 -73.44 68.77
C GLU A 80 39.87 -72.74 69.15
N LEU A 81 39.63 -72.50 70.45
CA LEU A 81 38.41 -71.87 70.93
C LEU A 81 38.15 -70.47 70.34
N PRO A 82 39.12 -69.53 70.26
CA PRO A 82 38.90 -68.24 69.61
C PRO A 82 38.44 -68.37 68.16
N LYS A 83 39.04 -69.27 67.37
CA LYS A 83 38.64 -69.49 65.97
C LYS A 83 37.19 -69.95 65.85
N LYS A 84 36.75 -70.83 66.76
CA LYS A 84 35.35 -71.30 66.80
C LYS A 84 34.39 -70.18 67.19
N VAL A 85 34.78 -69.34 68.15
CA VAL A 85 33.99 -68.18 68.56
C VAL A 85 33.88 -67.18 67.40
N ASP A 86 34.96 -66.87 66.71
CA ASP A 86 34.97 -65.96 65.55
C ASP A 86 34.11 -66.51 64.40
N ALA A 87 34.23 -67.80 64.11
CA ALA A 87 33.40 -68.46 63.09
C ALA A 87 31.91 -68.45 63.46
N GLY A 88 31.59 -68.73 64.72
CA GLY A 88 30.21 -68.66 65.23
C GLY A 88 29.64 -67.25 65.19
N GLY A 89 30.44 -66.24 65.56
CA GLY A 89 30.06 -64.83 65.49
C GLY A 89 29.80 -64.37 64.05
N ARG A 90 30.63 -64.80 63.09
CA ARG A 90 30.41 -64.53 61.66
C ARG A 90 29.13 -65.17 61.16
N TYR A 91 28.93 -66.46 61.45
CA TYR A 91 27.71 -67.18 61.08
C TYR A 91 26.46 -66.50 61.65
N LEU A 92 26.50 -66.09 62.93
CA LEU A 92 25.40 -65.37 63.55
C LEU A 92 25.14 -64.03 62.87
N LYS A 93 26.19 -63.24 62.60
CA LYS A 93 26.07 -61.95 61.93
C LYS A 93 25.43 -62.10 60.55
N GLU A 94 25.97 -62.97 59.70
CA GLU A 94 25.47 -63.21 58.34
C GLU A 94 24.03 -63.72 58.37
N GLY A 95 23.69 -64.61 59.31
CA GLY A 95 22.33 -65.09 59.52
C GLY A 95 21.36 -63.98 59.94
N LEU A 96 21.76 -63.11 60.86
CA LEU A 96 20.93 -61.98 61.30
C LEU A 96 20.74 -60.95 60.17
N GLU A 97 21.77 -60.66 59.37
CA GLU A 97 21.68 -59.79 58.21
C GLU A 97 20.72 -60.36 57.14
N ALA A 98 20.80 -61.67 56.88
CA ALA A 98 19.89 -62.35 55.96
C ALA A 98 18.44 -62.31 56.47
N ILE A 99 18.21 -62.54 57.77
CA ILE A 99 16.87 -62.44 58.38
C ILE A 99 16.36 -61.00 58.30
N GLN A 100 17.18 -60.00 58.64
CA GLN A 100 16.81 -58.60 58.56
C GLN A 100 16.38 -58.21 57.13
N SER A 101 17.17 -58.61 56.14
CA SER A 101 16.86 -58.37 54.73
C SER A 101 15.54 -59.04 54.31
N ALA A 102 15.34 -60.31 54.68
CA ALA A 102 14.11 -61.03 54.37
C ALA A 102 12.87 -60.41 55.04
N VAL A 103 13.01 -59.88 56.25
CA VAL A 103 11.93 -59.18 56.97
C VAL A 103 11.60 -57.83 56.32
N ARG A 104 12.61 -57.10 55.81
CA ARG A 104 12.41 -55.79 55.16
C ARG A 104 11.92 -55.89 53.71
N ALA A 105 12.25 -56.97 53.01
CA ALA A 105 11.97 -57.14 51.59
C ALA A 105 10.51 -56.89 51.17
N PRO A 106 9.47 -57.38 51.89
CA PRO A 106 8.08 -57.08 51.52
C PRO A 106 7.72 -55.59 51.62
N LEU A 107 8.31 -54.87 52.58
CA LEU A 107 8.09 -53.43 52.72
C LEU A 107 8.83 -52.65 51.64
N ASP A 108 10.05 -53.07 51.25
CA ASP A 108 10.78 -52.45 50.13
C ASP A 108 10.00 -52.60 48.81
N GLU A 109 9.43 -53.78 48.57
CA GLU A 109 8.61 -54.05 47.38
C GLU A 109 7.34 -53.19 47.38
N TRP A 110 6.65 -53.09 48.51
CA TRP A 110 5.47 -52.24 48.64
C TRP A 110 5.81 -50.75 48.47
N GLU A 111 6.86 -50.24 49.11
CA GLU A 111 7.28 -48.83 48.99
C GLU A 111 7.57 -48.45 47.53
N LYS A 112 8.26 -49.34 46.79
CA LYS A 112 8.55 -49.14 45.37
C LYS A 112 7.30 -49.20 44.49
N ALA A 113 6.40 -50.13 44.76
CA ALA A 113 5.12 -50.24 44.07
C ALA A 113 4.26 -48.98 44.32
N GLU A 114 4.26 -48.48 45.55
CA GLU A 114 3.55 -47.28 45.97
C GLU A 114 4.09 -46.02 45.29
N GLU A 115 5.41 -45.84 45.28
CA GLU A 115 6.06 -44.74 44.57
C GLU A 115 5.69 -44.76 43.08
N SER A 116 5.72 -45.94 42.46
CA SER A 116 5.33 -46.12 41.05
C SER A 116 3.85 -45.81 40.80
N ARG A 117 2.97 -46.20 41.74
CA ARG A 117 1.53 -45.93 41.71
C ARG A 117 1.28 -44.42 41.74
N LEU A 118 1.85 -43.73 42.75
CA LEU A 118 1.73 -42.28 42.92
C LEU A 118 2.30 -41.52 41.73
N ALA A 119 3.46 -41.92 41.20
CA ALA A 119 4.07 -41.29 40.04
C ALA A 119 3.16 -41.39 38.80
N ARG A 120 2.56 -42.58 38.56
CA ARG A 120 1.62 -42.80 37.45
C ARG A 120 0.39 -41.90 37.56
N HIS A 121 -0.25 -41.82 38.73
CA HIS A 121 -1.42 -40.96 38.90
C HIS A 121 -1.08 -39.48 38.71
N ASN A 122 0.01 -39.01 39.32
CA ASN A 122 0.47 -37.63 39.15
C ASN A 122 0.78 -37.29 37.68
N GLN A 123 1.43 -38.21 36.95
CA GLN A 123 1.71 -38.02 35.53
C GLN A 123 0.42 -37.96 34.69
N ASN A 124 -0.57 -38.81 34.99
CA ASN A 124 -1.85 -38.79 34.29
C ASN A 124 -2.62 -37.47 34.52
N VAL A 125 -2.65 -36.97 35.76
CA VAL A 125 -3.22 -35.65 36.08
C VAL A 125 -2.46 -34.52 35.38
N MET A 126 -1.12 -34.59 35.37
CA MET A 126 -0.28 -33.63 34.67
C MET A 126 -0.57 -33.61 33.15
N HIS A 127 -0.74 -34.77 32.52
CA HIS A 127 -1.12 -34.87 31.11
C HIS A 127 -2.46 -34.18 30.82
N LEU A 128 -3.48 -34.37 31.67
CA LEU A 128 -4.75 -33.66 31.54
C LEU A 128 -4.56 -32.14 31.66
N ASN A 129 -3.79 -31.69 32.64
CA ASN A 129 -3.49 -30.26 32.82
C ASN A 129 -2.71 -29.66 31.62
N GLN A 130 -1.85 -30.45 30.97
CA GLN A 130 -1.09 -30.02 29.79
C GLN A 130 -2.03 -29.68 28.61
N TYR A 131 -3.12 -30.42 28.42
CA TYR A 131 -4.13 -30.08 27.40
C TYR A 131 -4.74 -28.70 27.65
N ALA A 132 -5.04 -28.37 28.92
CA ALA A 132 -5.55 -27.05 29.27
C ALA A 132 -4.51 -25.95 29.00
N ALA A 133 -3.24 -26.19 29.36
CA ALA A 133 -2.15 -25.23 29.17
C ALA A 133 -1.84 -24.99 27.68
N ASN A 134 -1.99 -26.02 26.84
CA ASN A 134 -1.70 -25.96 25.41
C ASN A 134 -2.93 -25.56 24.57
N ALA A 135 -4.08 -25.33 25.18
CA ALA A 135 -5.30 -24.90 24.49
C ALA A 135 -5.12 -23.48 23.93
N SER A 136 -4.89 -23.39 22.62
CA SER A 136 -4.67 -22.12 21.93
C SER A 136 -5.50 -22.03 20.66
N HIS A 137 -6.17 -20.90 20.46
CA HIS A 137 -6.94 -20.62 19.24
C HIS A 137 -6.06 -20.47 17.97
N GLN A 138 -4.73 -20.46 18.14
CA GLN A 138 -3.78 -20.43 17.02
C GLN A 138 -3.64 -21.81 16.35
N LEU A 139 -4.01 -22.87 17.07
CA LEU A 139 -4.06 -24.22 16.51
C LEU A 139 -5.20 -24.36 15.50
N GLU A 140 -5.08 -25.32 14.59
CA GLU A 140 -6.15 -25.66 13.66
C GLU A 140 -7.35 -26.26 14.40
N ALA A 141 -8.55 -26.03 13.86
CA ALA A 141 -9.79 -26.55 14.43
C ALA A 141 -9.81 -28.10 14.47
N SER A 142 -9.15 -28.78 13.53
CA SER A 142 -8.95 -30.23 13.52
C SER A 142 -8.14 -30.69 14.74
N ALA A 143 -6.96 -30.11 14.95
CA ALA A 143 -6.10 -30.44 16.09
C ALA A 143 -6.81 -30.20 17.44
N LEU A 144 -7.56 -29.11 17.58
CA LEU A 144 -8.34 -28.84 18.80
C LEU A 144 -9.46 -29.87 19.02
N LYS A 145 -10.09 -30.37 17.95
CA LYS A 145 -11.08 -31.46 18.04
C LYS A 145 -10.44 -32.80 18.42
N ASP A 146 -9.28 -33.11 17.87
CA ASP A 146 -8.54 -34.33 18.21
C ASP A 146 -8.11 -34.32 19.69
N MET A 147 -7.63 -33.17 20.18
CA MET A 147 -7.32 -32.98 21.60
C MET A 147 -8.55 -33.12 22.49
N LEU A 148 -9.70 -32.55 22.09
CA LEU A 148 -10.96 -32.71 22.82
C LEU A 148 -11.37 -34.19 22.89
N ALA A 149 -11.32 -34.91 21.77
CA ALA A 149 -11.65 -36.32 21.73
C ALA A 149 -10.71 -37.15 22.62
N ALA A 150 -9.41 -36.84 22.62
CA ALA A 150 -8.44 -37.50 23.47
C ALA A 150 -8.73 -37.28 24.97
N VAL A 151 -9.07 -36.05 25.38
CA VAL A 151 -9.44 -35.75 26.78
C VAL A 151 -10.78 -36.40 27.14
N ASP A 152 -11.78 -36.33 26.26
CA ASP A 152 -13.10 -36.94 26.49
C ASP A 152 -13.00 -38.46 26.67
N ALA A 153 -12.11 -39.13 25.92
CA ALA A 153 -11.87 -40.57 26.01
C ALA A 153 -11.24 -41.03 27.33
N VAL A 154 -10.63 -40.13 28.11
CA VAL A 154 -10.06 -40.50 29.41
C VAL A 154 -11.19 -40.83 30.39
N VAL A 155 -11.35 -42.11 30.73
CA VAL A 155 -12.29 -42.54 31.77
C VAL A 155 -11.65 -42.27 33.13
N ILE A 156 -12.41 -41.56 33.98
CA ILE A 156 -12.03 -41.28 35.36
C ILE A 156 -13.04 -42.02 36.22
N ASP A 157 -12.57 -43.06 36.87
CA ASP A 157 -13.32 -43.99 37.71
C ASP A 157 -12.46 -44.39 38.93
N GLU A 158 -12.92 -45.38 39.68
CA GLU A 158 -12.27 -45.88 40.90
C GLU A 158 -10.79 -46.27 40.70
N SER A 159 -10.36 -46.56 39.48
CA SER A 159 -8.95 -46.87 39.18
C SER A 159 -8.01 -45.68 39.40
N TRP A 160 -8.53 -44.46 39.56
CA TRP A 160 -7.75 -43.27 39.92
C TRP A 160 -7.57 -43.07 41.42
N GLU A 161 -8.23 -43.88 42.26
CA GLU A 161 -8.06 -43.89 43.70
C GLU A 161 -8.22 -42.48 44.31
N GLU A 162 -7.33 -42.04 45.22
CA GLU A 162 -7.38 -40.72 45.84
C GLU A 162 -7.25 -39.54 44.85
N PHE A 163 -6.82 -39.80 43.61
CA PHE A 163 -6.64 -38.80 42.55
C PHE A 163 -7.89 -38.59 41.68
N GLU A 164 -8.94 -39.39 41.83
CA GLU A 164 -10.15 -39.32 40.99
C GLU A 164 -10.74 -37.91 40.94
N ALA A 165 -10.92 -37.29 42.11
CA ALA A 165 -11.46 -35.93 42.21
C ALA A 165 -10.54 -34.88 41.55
N GLU A 166 -9.22 -35.04 41.64
CA GLU A 166 -8.27 -34.14 40.98
C GLU A 166 -8.25 -34.34 39.47
N ALA A 167 -8.29 -35.59 39.01
CA ALA A 167 -8.39 -35.94 37.61
C ALA A 167 -9.66 -35.36 36.98
N HIS A 168 -10.80 -35.45 37.65
CA HIS A 168 -12.05 -34.84 37.17
C HIS A 168 -11.91 -33.33 37.00
N ARG A 169 -11.30 -32.63 37.98
CA ARG A 169 -11.03 -31.19 37.86
C ARG A 169 -10.07 -30.87 36.71
N ALA A 170 -9.01 -31.66 36.54
CA ALA A 170 -8.05 -31.47 35.46
C ALA A 170 -8.68 -31.71 34.08
N LYS A 171 -9.52 -32.75 33.94
CA LYS A 171 -10.28 -33.06 32.72
C LYS A 171 -11.26 -31.94 32.40
N ASP A 172 -12.05 -31.49 33.36
CA ASP A 172 -13.02 -30.40 33.15
C ASP A 172 -12.33 -29.09 32.73
N LYS A 173 -11.22 -28.75 33.38
CA LYS A 173 -10.38 -27.61 33.01
C LYS A 173 -9.86 -27.71 31.58
N ALA A 174 -9.36 -28.89 31.18
CA ALA A 174 -8.87 -29.14 29.83
C ALA A 174 -9.98 -29.02 28.77
N LEU A 175 -11.14 -29.66 29.01
CA LEU A 175 -12.28 -29.58 28.11
C LEU A 175 -12.80 -28.14 27.96
N THR A 176 -12.90 -27.40 29.06
CA THR A 176 -13.32 -26.00 29.05
C THR A 176 -12.38 -25.13 28.23
N ALA A 177 -11.07 -25.23 28.47
CA ALA A 177 -10.07 -24.46 27.75
C ALA A 177 -10.04 -24.80 26.25
N LEU A 178 -10.07 -26.10 25.90
CA LEU A 178 -10.08 -26.54 24.51
C LEU A 178 -11.36 -26.13 23.76
N ARG A 179 -12.53 -26.23 24.41
CA ARG A 179 -13.81 -25.76 23.82
C ARG A 179 -13.78 -24.25 23.55
N ALA A 180 -13.25 -23.46 24.48
CA ALA A 180 -13.10 -22.03 24.29
C ALA A 180 -12.13 -21.69 23.13
N ALA A 181 -10.99 -22.37 23.05
CA ALA A 181 -10.04 -22.23 21.96
C ALA A 181 -10.65 -22.60 20.60
N LEU A 182 -11.39 -23.71 20.54
CA LEU A 182 -12.08 -24.16 19.32
C LEU A 182 -13.14 -23.16 18.87
N ALA A 183 -13.97 -22.66 19.80
CA ALA A 183 -14.98 -21.66 19.49
C ALA A 183 -14.33 -20.39 18.94
N ALA A 184 -13.26 -19.88 19.57
CA ALA A 184 -12.51 -18.73 19.08
C ALA A 184 -11.93 -18.97 17.68
N ARG A 185 -11.36 -20.16 17.43
CA ARG A 185 -10.82 -20.52 16.11
C ARG A 185 -11.91 -20.57 15.03
N GLN A 186 -13.07 -21.15 15.34
CA GLN A 186 -14.20 -21.22 14.42
C GLN A 186 -14.77 -19.83 14.10
N GLN A 187 -14.87 -18.94 15.09
CA GLN A 187 -15.27 -17.55 14.86
C GLN A 187 -14.29 -16.85 13.93
N TYR A 188 -12.98 -16.97 14.20
CA TYR A 188 -11.96 -16.42 13.33
C TYR A 188 -12.06 -16.92 11.88
N GLU A 189 -12.24 -18.23 11.68
CA GLU A 189 -12.40 -18.81 10.34
C GLU A 189 -13.67 -18.33 9.63
N ALA A 190 -14.78 -18.19 10.36
CA ALA A 190 -16.03 -17.65 9.83
C ALA A 190 -15.90 -16.18 9.42
N GLU A 191 -15.26 -15.35 10.25
CA GLU A 191 -14.97 -13.94 9.95
C GLU A 191 -14.08 -13.79 8.71
N GLN A 192 -13.05 -14.64 8.57
CA GLN A 192 -12.19 -14.64 7.37
C GLN A 192 -12.98 -15.04 6.11
N ALA A 193 -13.86 -16.03 6.20
CA ALA A 193 -14.70 -16.46 5.09
C ALA A 193 -15.71 -15.37 4.69
N GLU A 194 -16.34 -14.70 5.65
CA GLU A 194 -17.23 -13.58 5.39
C GLU A 194 -16.50 -12.40 4.76
N LEU A 195 -15.31 -12.05 5.28
CA LEU A 195 -14.48 -11.00 4.72
C LEU A 195 -14.07 -11.29 3.27
N ALA A 196 -13.74 -12.55 2.96
CA ALA A 196 -13.44 -12.97 1.60
C ALA A 196 -14.66 -12.82 0.68
N ARG A 197 -15.86 -13.21 1.15
CA ARG A 197 -17.12 -13.03 0.41
C ARG A 197 -17.42 -11.54 0.14
N LEU A 198 -17.29 -10.69 1.16
CA LEU A 198 -17.52 -9.24 1.03
C LEU A 198 -16.54 -8.59 0.05
N ARG A 199 -15.27 -9.03 0.04
CA ARG A 199 -14.27 -8.56 -0.93
C ARG A 199 -14.63 -8.98 -2.36
N ALA A 200 -15.05 -10.22 -2.56
CA ALA A 200 -15.49 -10.71 -3.87
C ALA A 200 -16.73 -9.95 -4.37
N GLU A 201 -17.74 -9.75 -3.51
CA GLU A 201 -18.94 -8.98 -3.86
C GLU A 201 -18.60 -7.51 -4.19
N ALA A 202 -17.74 -6.87 -3.41
CA ALA A 202 -17.31 -5.50 -3.68
C ALA A 202 -16.53 -5.39 -5.01
N GLU A 203 -15.72 -6.40 -5.35
CA GLU A 203 -15.02 -6.43 -6.64
C GLU A 203 -16.01 -6.57 -7.82
N GLU A 204 -16.99 -7.46 -7.71
CA GLU A 204 -18.02 -7.63 -8.74
C GLU A 204 -18.90 -6.38 -8.90
N ARG A 205 -19.28 -5.73 -7.80
CA ARG A 205 -19.97 -4.43 -7.86
C ARG A 205 -19.13 -3.39 -8.57
N ARG A 206 -17.84 -3.25 -8.25
CA ARG A 206 -16.95 -2.31 -8.95
C ARG A 206 -16.84 -2.60 -10.45
N LYS A 207 -16.73 -3.88 -10.85
CA LYS A 207 -16.71 -4.26 -12.27
C LYS A 207 -18.01 -3.87 -12.96
N LYS A 208 -19.16 -4.12 -12.32
CA LYS A 208 -20.47 -3.73 -12.85
C LYS A 208 -20.63 -2.22 -12.94
N ASP A 209 -20.28 -1.48 -11.90
CA ASP A 209 -20.37 -0.01 -11.87
C ASP A 209 -19.47 0.60 -12.95
N GLU A 210 -18.28 0.05 -13.17
CA GLU A 210 -17.37 0.47 -14.23
C GLU A 210 -17.92 0.15 -15.63
N GLN A 211 -18.48 -1.05 -15.83
CA GLN A 211 -19.16 -1.40 -17.08
C GLN A 211 -20.34 -0.48 -17.36
N GLU A 212 -21.15 -0.18 -16.34
CA GLU A 212 -22.27 0.76 -16.45
C GLU A 212 -21.79 2.18 -16.75
N ARG A 213 -20.67 2.63 -16.13
CA ARG A 213 -20.07 3.93 -16.41
C ARG A 213 -19.59 4.02 -17.86
N ILE A 214 -18.85 3.01 -18.33
CA ILE A 214 -18.39 2.93 -19.72
C ILE A 214 -19.58 2.92 -20.68
N ALA A 215 -20.65 2.15 -20.38
CA ALA A 215 -21.85 2.10 -21.21
C ALA A 215 -22.59 3.45 -21.26
N ARG A 216 -22.72 4.14 -20.12
CA ARG A 216 -23.32 5.48 -20.04
C ARG A 216 -22.48 6.50 -20.80
N GLU A 217 -21.16 6.51 -20.60
CA GLU A 217 -20.24 7.41 -21.32
C GLU A 217 -20.26 7.16 -22.83
N ALA A 218 -20.34 5.90 -23.27
CA ALA A 218 -20.49 5.56 -24.68
C ALA A 218 -21.83 6.03 -25.25
N ALA A 219 -22.94 5.84 -24.53
CA ALA A 219 -24.27 6.29 -24.94
C ALA A 219 -24.38 7.81 -24.99
N GLU A 220 -23.83 8.52 -24.00
CA GLU A 220 -23.81 9.98 -23.96
C GLU A 220 -22.94 10.54 -25.09
N ARG A 221 -21.76 9.94 -25.33
CA ARG A 221 -20.90 10.32 -26.44
C ARG A 221 -21.61 10.13 -27.78
N ALA A 222 -22.26 8.99 -27.99
CA ALA A 222 -23.03 8.73 -29.21
C ALA A 222 -24.18 9.75 -29.40
N THR A 223 -24.86 10.13 -28.31
CA THR A 223 -25.92 11.15 -28.34
C THR A 223 -25.34 12.52 -28.70
N ARG A 224 -24.26 12.95 -28.05
CA ARG A 224 -23.58 14.22 -28.36
C ARG A 224 -23.05 14.27 -29.79
N GLU A 225 -22.47 13.17 -30.29
CA GLU A 225 -21.99 13.08 -31.67
C GLU A 225 -23.15 13.15 -32.68
N ALA A 226 -24.28 12.49 -32.39
CA ALA A 226 -25.49 12.57 -33.21
C ALA A 226 -26.12 13.97 -33.21
N GLU A 227 -26.23 14.62 -32.04
CA GLU A 227 -26.73 15.98 -31.90
C GLU A 227 -25.81 16.99 -32.60
N ALA A 228 -24.49 16.88 -32.44
CA ALA A 228 -23.52 17.74 -33.13
C ALA A 228 -23.62 17.58 -34.65
N LYS A 229 -23.79 16.34 -35.15
CA LYS A 229 -23.99 16.10 -36.58
C LYS A 229 -25.32 16.69 -37.08
N ALA A 230 -26.41 16.48 -36.35
CA ALA A 230 -27.71 17.04 -36.69
C ALA A 230 -27.69 18.58 -36.67
N GLN A 231 -27.01 19.19 -35.69
CA GLN A 231 -26.83 20.63 -35.63
C GLN A 231 -25.98 21.14 -36.79
N ALA A 232 -24.87 20.47 -37.12
CA ALA A 232 -24.04 20.83 -38.27
C ALA A 232 -24.83 20.72 -39.59
N GLU A 233 -25.71 19.73 -39.75
CA GLU A 233 -26.59 19.61 -40.91
C GLU A 233 -27.63 20.73 -40.96
N ARG A 234 -28.22 21.12 -39.82
CA ARG A 234 -29.14 22.27 -39.69
C ARG A 234 -28.45 23.58 -40.03
N ASP A 235 -27.26 23.83 -39.47
CA ASP A 235 -26.48 25.04 -39.73
C ASP A 235 -26.06 25.11 -41.19
N ALA A 236 -25.67 23.98 -41.79
CA ALA A 236 -25.38 23.92 -43.22
C ALA A 236 -26.64 24.17 -44.08
N ALA A 237 -27.80 23.66 -43.69
CA ALA A 237 -29.06 23.93 -44.38
C ALA A 237 -29.49 25.40 -44.26
N ALA A 238 -29.43 25.97 -43.05
CA ALA A 238 -29.71 27.38 -42.80
C ALA A 238 -28.77 28.30 -43.58
N LYS A 239 -27.48 27.95 -43.65
CA LYS A 239 -26.51 28.68 -44.48
C LYS A 239 -26.86 28.61 -45.96
N ARG A 240 -27.21 27.43 -46.50
CA ARG A 240 -27.65 27.30 -47.90
C ARG A 240 -28.91 28.12 -48.19
N GLU A 241 -29.87 28.15 -47.27
CA GLU A 241 -31.09 28.95 -47.42
C GLU A 241 -30.78 30.46 -47.37
N ALA A 242 -29.92 30.89 -46.44
CA ALA A 242 -29.48 32.28 -46.34
C ALA A 242 -28.69 32.72 -47.58
N ASP A 243 -27.78 31.87 -48.07
CA ASP A 243 -27.02 32.13 -49.30
C ASP A 243 -27.94 32.22 -50.53
N ALA A 244 -28.97 31.37 -50.60
CA ALA A 244 -29.97 31.39 -51.67
C ALA A 244 -30.86 32.66 -51.60
N LYS A 245 -31.34 33.04 -50.41
CA LYS A 245 -32.08 34.30 -50.20
C LYS A 245 -31.24 35.51 -50.54
N ALA A 246 -29.98 35.56 -50.08
CA ALA A 246 -29.07 36.66 -50.42
C ALA A 246 -28.76 36.71 -51.92
N ALA A 247 -28.69 35.56 -52.61
CA ALA A 247 -28.56 35.54 -54.07
C ALA A 247 -29.82 36.04 -54.78
N GLN A 248 -31.01 35.67 -54.27
CA GLN A 248 -32.28 36.16 -54.79
C GLN A 248 -32.44 37.68 -54.57
N GLU A 249 -32.16 38.19 -53.36
CA GLU A 249 -32.21 39.62 -53.05
C GLU A 249 -31.23 40.42 -53.91
N ARG A 250 -30.01 39.89 -54.14
CA ARG A 250 -29.06 40.51 -55.09
C ARG A 250 -29.61 40.54 -56.51
N ALA A 251 -30.19 39.44 -56.99
CA ALA A 251 -30.79 39.39 -58.33
C ALA A 251 -31.99 40.34 -58.48
N GLU A 252 -32.84 40.45 -57.45
CA GLU A 252 -33.97 41.38 -57.41
C GLU A 252 -33.50 42.84 -57.38
N HIS A 253 -32.46 43.15 -56.58
CA HIS A 253 -31.85 44.47 -56.52
C HIS A 253 -31.19 44.85 -57.86
N GLU A 254 -30.44 43.94 -58.47
CA GLU A 254 -29.84 44.14 -59.79
C GLU A 254 -30.89 44.35 -60.88
N ALA A 255 -32.00 43.59 -60.85
CA ALA A 255 -33.12 43.76 -61.76
C ALA A 255 -33.82 45.11 -61.55
N ALA A 256 -34.04 45.53 -60.30
CA ALA A 256 -34.62 46.83 -59.96
C ALA A 256 -33.71 47.99 -60.41
N GLU A 257 -32.40 47.88 -60.20
CA GLU A 257 -31.44 48.87 -60.70
C GLU A 257 -31.40 48.93 -62.23
N ALA A 258 -31.55 47.79 -62.92
CA ALA A 258 -31.60 47.75 -64.37
C ALA A 258 -32.86 48.47 -64.91
N VAL A 259 -34.02 48.24 -64.28
CA VAL A 259 -35.27 48.94 -64.60
C VAL A 259 -35.14 50.44 -64.35
N GLU A 260 -34.51 50.84 -63.24
CA GLU A 260 -34.35 52.26 -62.92
C GLU A 260 -33.34 52.96 -63.83
N ARG A 261 -32.26 52.27 -64.23
CA ARG A 261 -31.36 52.76 -65.30
C ARG A 261 -32.09 52.93 -66.62
N GLN A 262 -33.00 52.03 -66.98
CA GLN A 262 -33.80 52.15 -68.20
C GLN A 262 -34.73 53.36 -68.16
N LYS A 263 -35.45 53.57 -67.05
CA LYS A 263 -36.30 54.76 -66.87
C LYS A 263 -35.50 56.06 -66.90
N GLN A 264 -34.31 56.08 -66.30
CA GLN A 264 -33.43 57.25 -66.36
C GLN A 264 -32.91 57.51 -67.78
N ALA A 265 -32.63 56.46 -68.56
CA ALA A 265 -32.24 56.61 -69.96
C ALA A 265 -33.39 57.16 -70.82
N GLU A 266 -34.62 56.65 -70.62
CA GLU A 266 -35.83 57.16 -71.30
C GLU A 266 -36.13 58.61 -70.93
N ALA A 267 -36.05 58.97 -69.65
CA ALA A 267 -36.24 60.35 -69.19
C ALA A 267 -35.18 61.32 -69.76
N ARG A 268 -33.92 60.88 -69.90
CA ARG A 268 -32.86 61.68 -70.54
C ARG A 268 -33.13 61.86 -72.04
N ALA A 269 -33.57 60.81 -72.73
CA ALA A 269 -33.92 60.89 -74.14
C ALA A 269 -35.12 61.83 -74.38
N GLU A 270 -36.12 61.82 -73.51
CA GLU A 270 -37.27 62.72 -73.59
C GLU A 270 -36.90 64.17 -73.28
N ALA A 271 -36.07 64.41 -72.26
CA ALA A 271 -35.54 65.74 -71.94
C ALA A 271 -34.69 66.32 -73.08
N GLU A 272 -33.89 65.50 -73.76
CA GLU A 272 -33.11 65.93 -74.92
C GLU A 272 -34.00 66.28 -76.12
N ARG A 273 -35.09 65.53 -76.34
CA ARG A 273 -36.08 65.83 -77.38
C ARG A 273 -36.79 67.16 -77.14
N LEU A 274 -37.24 67.42 -75.90
CA LEU A 274 -37.85 68.70 -75.52
C LEU A 274 -36.85 69.88 -75.63
N ALA A 275 -35.59 69.67 -75.26
CA ALA A 275 -34.56 70.70 -75.39
C ALA A 275 -34.24 71.03 -76.85
N ALA A 276 -34.28 70.04 -77.76
CA ALA A 276 -34.12 70.25 -79.19
C ALA A 276 -35.30 71.03 -79.80
N GLU A 277 -36.53 70.72 -79.40
CA GLU A 277 -37.74 71.42 -79.83
C GLU A 277 -37.74 72.89 -79.37
N LYS A 278 -37.34 73.15 -78.12
CA LYS A 278 -37.25 74.51 -77.58
C LYS A 278 -36.16 75.35 -78.27
N ARG A 279 -35.00 74.77 -78.56
CA ARG A 279 -33.93 75.45 -79.34
C ARG A 279 -34.37 75.78 -80.78
N ALA A 280 -35.19 74.92 -81.40
CA ALA A 280 -35.73 75.19 -82.73
C ALA A 280 -36.77 76.33 -82.74
N ALA A 281 -37.60 76.43 -81.69
CA ALA A 281 -38.55 77.52 -81.51
C ALA A 281 -37.85 78.87 -81.23
N ASP A 282 -36.86 78.89 -80.34
CA ASP A 282 -36.10 80.10 -80.00
C ASP A 282 -35.30 80.64 -81.21
N ALA A 283 -34.76 79.76 -82.05
CA ALA A 283 -34.05 80.14 -83.28
C ALA A 283 -34.98 80.74 -84.37
N ALA A 284 -36.23 80.24 -84.47
CA ALA A 284 -37.22 80.78 -85.41
C ALA A 284 -37.72 82.18 -84.99
N GLU A 285 -37.86 82.43 -83.69
CA GLU A 285 -38.29 83.73 -83.16
C GLU A 285 -37.18 84.80 -83.27
N ALA A 286 -35.92 84.43 -83.03
CA ALA A 286 -34.76 85.30 -83.24
C ALA A 286 -34.60 85.73 -84.72
N ALA A 287 -34.87 84.83 -85.68
CA ALA A 287 -34.84 85.15 -87.11
C ALA A 287 -35.94 86.15 -87.51
N ARG A 288 -37.14 86.06 -86.91
CA ARG A 288 -38.26 86.98 -87.19
C ARG A 288 -37.99 88.40 -86.67
N LEU A 289 -37.36 88.54 -85.50
CA LEU A 289 -37.01 89.83 -84.90
C LEU A 289 -35.87 90.54 -85.65
N ALA A 290 -34.92 89.78 -86.21
CA ALA A 290 -33.82 90.34 -87.01
C ALA A 290 -34.30 90.93 -88.36
N GLU A 291 -35.34 90.37 -88.98
CA GLU A 291 -35.92 90.88 -90.22
C GLU A 291 -36.70 92.19 -90.02
N ILE A 292 -37.45 92.31 -88.91
CA ILE A 292 -38.20 93.53 -88.56
C ILE A 292 -37.25 94.71 -88.30
N LYS A 293 -36.09 94.46 -87.68
CA LYS A 293 -35.09 95.51 -87.40
C LYS A 293 -34.43 96.04 -88.68
N ARG A 294 -34.16 95.17 -89.66
CA ARG A 294 -33.53 95.56 -90.94
C ARG A 294 -34.41 96.49 -91.79
N GLN A 295 -35.72 96.32 -91.75
CA GLN A 295 -36.68 97.15 -92.48
C GLN A 295 -36.89 98.54 -91.84
N ALA A 296 -36.76 98.65 -90.52
CA ALA A 296 -36.84 99.93 -89.81
C ALA A 296 -35.58 100.80 -90.03
N ASP A 297 -34.39 100.19 -90.02
CA ASP A 297 -33.11 100.91 -90.17
C ASP A 297 -32.91 101.44 -91.61
N ALA A 298 -33.41 100.73 -92.64
CA ALA A 298 -33.33 101.17 -94.03
C ALA A 298 -34.21 102.41 -94.33
N LYS A 299 -35.38 102.51 -93.69
CA LYS A 299 -36.33 103.62 -93.89
C LYS A 299 -35.88 104.91 -93.17
N ALA A 300 -35.22 104.77 -92.03
CA ALA A 300 -34.66 105.90 -91.27
C ALA A 300 -33.43 106.54 -91.95
N ALA A 301 -32.64 105.77 -92.68
CA ALA A 301 -31.47 106.27 -93.42
C ALA A 301 -31.84 107.15 -94.63
N GLU A 302 -32.91 106.81 -95.34
CA GLU A 302 -33.36 107.52 -96.55
C GLU A 302 -33.93 108.92 -96.24
N GLU A 303 -34.68 109.05 -95.13
CA GLU A 303 -35.27 110.34 -94.70
C GLU A 303 -34.23 111.33 -94.14
N ALA A 304 -33.12 110.83 -93.56
CA ALA A 304 -32.06 111.67 -93.01
C ALA A 304 -31.17 112.29 -94.10
N GLU A 305 -30.95 111.58 -95.22
CA GLU A 305 -30.09 112.06 -96.30
C GLU A 305 -30.77 113.12 -97.18
N ALA A 306 -32.09 113.02 -97.39
CA ALA A 306 -32.87 114.02 -98.12
C ALA A 306 -32.87 115.40 -97.42
N LYS A 307 -32.94 115.44 -96.08
CA LYS A 307 -32.97 116.70 -95.31
C LYS A 307 -31.63 117.46 -95.31
N ARG A 308 -30.47 116.77 -95.38
CA ARG A 308 -29.16 117.45 -95.43
C ARG A 308 -28.89 118.16 -96.76
N ARG A 309 -29.39 117.64 -97.88
CA ARG A 309 -29.15 118.22 -99.21
C ARG A 309 -29.99 119.48 -99.47
N GLU A 310 -31.18 119.59 -98.87
CA GLU A 310 -32.07 120.76 -99.01
C GLU A 310 -31.53 121.98 -98.23
N ALA A 311 -31.01 121.76 -97.02
CA ALA A 311 -30.52 122.82 -96.13
C ALA A 311 -29.24 123.51 -96.67
N ASP A 312 -28.32 122.75 -97.26
CA ASP A 312 -27.05 123.30 -97.78
C ASP A 312 -27.25 124.18 -99.04
N LYS A 313 -28.26 123.88 -99.87
CA LYS A 313 -28.64 124.73 -101.01
C LYS A 313 -29.18 126.09 -100.58
N GLN A 314 -30.01 126.14 -99.54
CA GLN A 314 -30.63 127.38 -99.06
C GLN A 314 -29.60 128.32 -98.40
N HIS A 315 -28.64 127.75 -97.66
CA HIS A 315 -27.58 128.54 -97.01
C HIS A 315 -26.71 129.28 -98.03
N ARG A 316 -26.24 128.58 -99.08
CA ARG A 316 -25.40 129.15 -100.14
C ARG A 316 -26.12 130.21 -100.98
N ALA A 317 -27.40 130.00 -101.26
CA ALA A 317 -28.22 130.97 -101.99
C ALA A 317 -28.39 132.30 -101.23
N THR A 318 -28.54 132.23 -99.91
CA THR A 318 -28.74 133.40 -99.04
C THR A 318 -27.48 134.27 -99.00
N ILE A 319 -26.31 133.66 -98.81
CA ILE A 319 -25.03 134.39 -98.74
C ILE A 319 -24.67 135.02 -100.09
N ASN A 320 -24.89 134.31 -101.20
CA ASN A 320 -24.66 134.86 -102.53
C ASN A 320 -25.59 136.05 -102.85
N ARG A 321 -26.85 136.00 -102.38
CA ARG A 321 -27.79 137.11 -102.60
C ARG A 321 -27.41 138.36 -101.80
N ALA A 322 -26.98 138.19 -100.55
CA ALA A 322 -26.50 139.30 -99.72
C ALA A 322 -25.22 139.94 -100.31
N ALA A 323 -24.29 139.13 -100.82
CA ALA A 323 -23.11 139.64 -101.52
C ALA A 323 -23.50 140.42 -102.79
N LEU A 324 -24.53 139.97 -103.52
CA LEU A 324 -25.01 140.63 -104.73
C LEU A 324 -25.62 141.99 -104.43
N GLU A 325 -26.48 142.09 -103.41
CA GLU A 325 -27.04 143.35 -102.95
C GLU A 325 -25.96 144.35 -102.53
N ALA A 326 -24.91 143.88 -101.83
CA ALA A 326 -23.79 144.74 -101.44
C ALA A 326 -23.00 145.29 -102.65
N PHE A 327 -22.79 144.49 -103.69
CA PHE A 327 -22.17 144.98 -104.94
C PHE A 327 -23.05 146.02 -105.64
N VAL A 328 -24.37 145.79 -105.71
CA VAL A 328 -25.29 146.73 -106.36
C VAL A 328 -25.38 148.05 -105.59
N ALA A 329 -25.46 148.01 -104.26
CA ALA A 329 -25.51 149.21 -103.42
C ALA A 329 -24.26 150.10 -103.54
N ASN A 330 -23.10 149.53 -103.92
CA ASN A 330 -21.83 150.25 -104.08
C ASN A 330 -21.54 150.64 -105.55
N GLY A 331 -22.57 150.71 -106.39
CA GLY A 331 -22.48 151.31 -107.73
C GLY A 331 -22.14 150.34 -108.88
N MET A 332 -22.13 149.03 -108.66
CA MET A 332 -22.05 148.05 -109.75
C MET A 332 -23.44 147.69 -110.31
N THR A 333 -23.52 147.42 -111.61
CA THR A 333 -24.74 146.85 -112.21
C THR A 333 -24.94 145.40 -111.79
N GLU A 334 -26.20 144.96 -111.66
CA GLU A 334 -26.56 143.63 -111.18
C GLU A 334 -25.91 142.49 -111.99
N GLU A 335 -25.80 142.65 -113.32
CA GLU A 335 -25.16 141.64 -114.17
C GLU A 335 -23.66 141.49 -113.88
N CYS A 336 -22.94 142.60 -113.69
CA CYS A 336 -21.53 142.57 -113.31
C CYS A 336 -21.34 142.01 -111.89
N GLY A 337 -22.25 142.32 -110.95
CA GLY A 337 -22.24 141.77 -109.60
C GLY A 337 -22.43 140.25 -109.56
N LYS A 338 -23.39 139.71 -110.34
CA LYS A 338 -23.58 138.24 -110.47
C LYS A 338 -22.35 137.57 -111.05
N LYS A 339 -21.75 138.17 -112.08
CA LYS A 339 -20.53 137.64 -112.71
C LYS A 339 -19.35 137.64 -111.74
N ALA A 340 -19.18 138.69 -110.95
CA ALA A 340 -18.17 138.76 -109.90
C ALA A 340 -18.36 137.66 -108.83
N ILE A 341 -19.59 137.47 -108.34
CA ILE A 341 -19.91 136.42 -107.35
C ILE A 341 -19.64 135.02 -107.91
N ILE A 342 -20.01 134.74 -109.16
CA ILE A 342 -19.73 133.46 -109.81
C ILE A 342 -18.22 133.22 -109.93
N LEU A 343 -17.46 134.23 -110.38
CA LEU A 343 -16.01 134.12 -110.53
C LEU A 343 -15.31 133.92 -109.19
N ILE A 344 -15.78 134.56 -108.12
CA ILE A 344 -15.25 134.39 -106.76
C ILE A 344 -15.64 133.03 -106.16
N ALA A 345 -16.90 132.61 -106.27
CA ALA A 345 -17.38 131.33 -105.77
C ALA A 345 -16.74 130.13 -106.50
N SER A 346 -16.38 130.33 -107.77
CA SER A 346 -15.66 129.34 -108.59
C SER A 346 -14.14 129.41 -108.42
N GLY A 347 -13.61 130.31 -107.58
CA GLY A 347 -12.18 130.44 -107.28
C GLY A 347 -11.30 131.03 -108.38
N LEU A 348 -11.90 131.67 -109.40
CA LEU A 348 -11.21 132.20 -110.59
C LEU A 348 -10.60 133.60 -110.36
N ILE A 349 -10.95 134.28 -109.26
CA ILE A 349 -10.33 135.53 -108.81
C ILE A 349 -9.36 135.21 -107.65
N PRO A 350 -8.03 135.32 -107.84
CA PRO A 350 -7.07 135.00 -106.79
C PRO A 350 -7.19 135.92 -105.56
N ALA A 351 -6.88 135.38 -104.38
CA ALA A 351 -6.83 136.09 -103.08
C ALA A 351 -8.16 136.64 -102.52
N ILE A 352 -9.32 136.25 -103.08
CA ILE A 352 -10.66 136.56 -102.56
C ILE A 352 -11.52 135.28 -102.54
N LYS A 353 -12.36 135.08 -101.50
CA LYS A 353 -13.28 133.93 -101.37
C LYS A 353 -14.61 134.31 -100.71
N ILE A 354 -15.70 133.62 -101.07
CA ILE A 354 -16.99 133.68 -100.36
C ILE A 354 -17.03 132.54 -99.33
N ASN A 355 -17.27 132.86 -98.05
CA ASN A 355 -17.51 131.85 -97.03
C ASN A 355 -19.01 131.56 -96.97
N TYR A 356 -19.40 130.29 -97.19
CA TYR A 356 -20.78 129.83 -97.19
C TYR A 356 -21.26 129.33 -95.84
#